data_AF-A0A1F0QGM2-F1
#
_entry.id   AF-A0A1F0QGM2-F1
#
_cell.length_a   1.000
_cell.length_b   1.000
_cell.length_c   1.000
_cell.angle_alpha   90.00
_cell.angle_beta   90.00
_cell.angle_gamma   90.00
#
_symmetry.space_group_name_H-M   'P 1'
#
loop_
_entity.id
_entity.type
_entity.pdbx_description
1 polymer ?
#
loop_
_entity_poly.entity_id
_entity_poly.type
_entity_poly.pdbx_seq_one_letter_code
_entity_poly.pdbx_strand_id
1 'polypeptide(L)'
;MRVLGYEVSVSVHRTSDAAAATAARVLCGDLKSEEPDVKAWIDRFVQWGDAPAGGGSYQALIERAAWASNPYGRHGSLHFLPSNPITVASAVDATGQPWAMSGAFAAQRVAGQIAGAGEPQSTLIWCTNPAEIVASLPTRIRASAEPVSGGITLVPAAGEEITGATKESGIHYVSPHQLAIDACAENYVGGA
;
A
#
# COMPACT_ATOMS: atom_id res chain seq x y z
N MET A 1 27.71 15.02 -10.50
CA MET A 1 28.35 15.22 -11.82
C MET A 1 28.57 16.72 -11.99
N ARG A 2 29.82 17.19 -12.13
CA ARG A 2 30.13 18.62 -12.32
C ARG A 2 29.94 18.98 -13.79
N VAL A 3 28.92 19.77 -14.09
CA VAL A 3 28.74 20.39 -15.41
C VAL A 3 28.75 21.90 -15.18
N LEU A 4 29.70 22.62 -15.79
CA LEU A 4 29.77 24.09 -15.86
C LEU A 4 29.90 24.86 -14.52
N GLY A 5 30.60 24.33 -13.51
CA GLY A 5 30.91 25.09 -12.28
C GLY A 5 29.74 25.25 -11.29
N TYR A 6 28.62 24.59 -11.54
CA TYR A 6 27.53 24.46 -10.57
C TYR A 6 27.58 23.09 -9.89
N GLU A 7 27.35 23.08 -8.57
CA GLU A 7 27.14 21.85 -7.81
C GLU A 7 25.67 21.47 -7.90
N VAL A 8 25.39 20.38 -8.62
CA VAL A 8 24.03 19.83 -8.73
C VAL A 8 23.96 18.62 -7.81
N SER A 9 23.21 18.79 -6.73
CA SER A 9 22.81 17.69 -5.85
C SER A 9 21.44 17.18 -6.29
N VAL A 10 21.40 15.96 -6.80
CA VAL A 10 20.15 15.26 -7.12
C VAL A 10 19.86 14.32 -5.95
N SER A 11 18.72 14.50 -5.30
CA SER A 11 18.20 13.56 -4.31
C SER A 11 16.93 12.92 -4.86
N VAL A 12 16.89 11.60 -4.83
CA VAL A 12 15.73 10.80 -5.23
C VAL A 12 14.98 10.43 -3.96
N HIS A 13 13.71 10.79 -3.89
CA HIS A 13 12.82 10.40 -2.81
C HIS A 13 11.74 9.49 -3.37
N ARG A 14 11.32 8.49 -2.59
CA ARG A 14 10.17 7.65 -2.97
C ARG A 14 8.92 8.53 -2.94
N THR A 15 8.12 8.45 -4.00
CA THR A 15 6.91 9.29 -4.12
C THR A 15 5.87 8.93 -3.06
N SER A 16 5.75 7.64 -2.71
CA SER A 16 4.73 7.09 -1.78
C SER A 16 3.32 7.69 -2.00
N ASP A 17 2.95 7.82 -3.26
CA ASP A 17 1.79 8.60 -3.69
C ASP A 17 0.52 7.74 -3.74
N ALA A 18 -0.42 8.01 -2.84
CA ALA A 18 -1.71 7.32 -2.75
C ALA A 18 -2.55 7.44 -4.03
N ALA A 19 -2.39 8.53 -4.78
CA ALA A 19 -3.10 8.74 -6.03
C ALA A 19 -2.70 7.72 -7.11
N ALA A 20 -1.47 7.19 -7.06
CA ALA A 20 -1.02 6.16 -8.01
C ALA A 20 -1.79 4.84 -7.86
N ALA A 21 -2.00 4.38 -6.62
CA ALA A 21 -2.80 3.19 -6.35
C ALA A 21 -4.28 3.41 -6.73
N THR A 22 -4.81 4.58 -6.38
CA THR A 22 -6.19 4.97 -6.73
C THR A 22 -6.39 5.01 -8.26
N ALA A 23 -5.45 5.59 -9.00
CA ALA A 23 -5.48 5.67 -10.46
C ALA A 23 -5.45 4.29 -11.14
N ALA A 24 -4.60 3.38 -10.66
CA ALA A 24 -4.58 2.00 -11.16
C ALA A 24 -5.92 1.31 -10.94
N ARG A 25 -6.54 1.50 -9.76
CA ARG A 25 -7.86 0.97 -9.44
C ARG A 25 -8.97 1.56 -10.31
N VAL A 26 -8.89 2.85 -10.67
CA VAL A 26 -9.79 3.45 -11.68
C VAL A 26 -9.62 2.78 -13.04
N LEU A 27 -8.38 2.60 -13.50
CA LEU A 27 -8.09 1.95 -14.79
C LEU A 27 -8.53 0.49 -14.84
N CYS A 28 -8.53 -0.21 -13.70
CA CYS A 28 -9.07 -1.57 -13.56
C CYS A 28 -10.60 -1.61 -13.43
N GLY A 29 -11.28 -0.46 -13.34
CA GLY A 29 -12.73 -0.38 -13.14
C GLY A 29 -13.21 -0.71 -11.72
N ASP A 30 -12.31 -0.73 -10.74
CA ASP A 30 -12.61 -1.01 -9.33
C ASP A 30 -13.35 0.15 -8.65
N LEU A 31 -13.03 1.40 -9.05
CA LEU A 31 -13.63 2.62 -8.51
C LEU A 31 -13.64 3.74 -9.55
N LYS A 32 -14.26 4.87 -9.20
CA LYS A 32 -14.24 6.13 -9.97
C LYS A 32 -13.67 7.24 -9.11
N SER A 33 -12.86 8.10 -9.69
CA SER A 33 -12.30 9.27 -9.02
C SER A 33 -12.10 10.39 -10.04
N GLU A 34 -12.41 11.61 -9.65
CA GLU A 34 -12.22 12.83 -10.44
C GLU A 34 -11.09 13.71 -9.87
N GLU A 35 -10.35 13.20 -8.88
CA GLU A 35 -9.28 13.95 -8.23
C GLU A 35 -8.15 14.29 -9.21
N PRO A 36 -7.64 15.54 -9.23
CA PRO A 36 -6.62 15.97 -10.19
C PRO A 36 -5.35 15.12 -10.17
N ASP A 37 -4.89 14.72 -8.98
CA ASP A 37 -3.67 13.91 -8.84
C ASP A 37 -3.88 12.48 -9.35
N VAL A 38 -5.09 11.93 -9.17
CA VAL A 38 -5.48 10.63 -9.72
C VAL A 38 -5.51 10.69 -11.24
N LYS A 39 -6.09 11.75 -11.81
CA LYS A 39 -6.08 11.99 -13.26
C LYS A 39 -4.66 12.11 -13.82
N ALA A 40 -3.78 12.83 -13.13
CA ALA A 40 -2.38 12.95 -13.53
C ALA A 40 -1.67 11.58 -13.55
N TRP A 41 -1.97 10.69 -12.60
CA TRP A 41 -1.44 9.32 -12.62
C TRP A 41 -2.05 8.45 -13.70
N ILE A 42 -3.35 8.57 -13.97
CA ILE A 42 -4.00 7.90 -15.11
C ILE A 42 -3.29 8.29 -16.41
N ASP A 43 -3.09 9.59 -16.64
CA ASP A 43 -2.40 10.09 -17.84
C ASP A 43 -0.97 9.54 -17.94
N ARG A 44 -0.23 9.45 -16.83
CA ARG A 44 1.11 8.83 -16.79
C ARG A 44 1.06 7.35 -17.18
N PHE A 45 0.16 6.55 -16.60
CA PHE A 45 0.04 5.12 -16.94
C PHE A 45 -0.34 4.91 -18.41
N VAL A 46 -1.18 5.77 -18.97
CA VAL A 46 -1.53 5.75 -20.41
C VAL A 46 -0.30 6.07 -21.27
N GLN A 47 0.43 7.15 -20.95
CA GLN A 47 1.64 7.54 -21.68
C GLN A 47 2.73 6.46 -21.64
N TRP A 48 2.80 5.74 -20.54
CA TRP A 48 3.73 4.64 -20.33
C TRP A 48 3.32 3.33 -21.00
N GLY A 49 2.09 3.24 -21.53
CA GLY A 49 1.56 2.04 -22.17
C GLY A 49 1.08 0.96 -21.19
N ASP A 50 0.91 1.29 -19.90
CA ASP A 50 0.49 0.31 -18.88
C ASP A 50 -1.04 0.20 -18.78
N ALA A 51 -1.80 1.15 -19.34
CA ALA A 51 -3.27 1.16 -19.26
C ALA A 51 -3.90 -0.05 -20.00
N PRO A 52 -4.69 -0.91 -19.32
CA PRO A 52 -5.26 -2.12 -19.91
C PRO A 52 -6.14 -1.87 -21.14
N ALA A 53 -6.93 -0.79 -21.13
CA ALA A 53 -7.79 -0.40 -22.25
C ALA A 53 -7.00 -0.06 -23.53
N GLY A 54 -5.71 0.32 -23.39
CA GLY A 54 -4.80 0.60 -24.50
C GLY A 54 -3.99 -0.61 -24.96
N GLY A 55 -4.32 -1.82 -24.50
CA GLY A 55 -3.52 -3.04 -24.74
C GLY A 55 -2.34 -3.20 -23.78
N GLY A 56 -2.25 -2.37 -22.74
CA GLY A 56 -1.27 -2.49 -21.67
C GLY A 56 -1.49 -3.72 -20.80
N SER A 57 -0.42 -4.17 -20.13
CA SER A 57 -0.50 -5.33 -19.24
C SER A 57 -1.04 -4.93 -17.88
N TYR A 58 -2.08 -5.64 -17.40
CA TYR A 58 -2.58 -5.51 -16.02
C TYR A 58 -1.45 -5.63 -15.00
N GLN A 59 -0.57 -6.62 -15.18
CA GLN A 59 0.60 -6.82 -14.32
C GLN A 59 1.48 -5.57 -14.27
N ALA A 60 1.81 -4.97 -15.42
CA ALA A 60 2.66 -3.80 -15.49
C ALA A 60 2.02 -2.59 -14.78
N LEU A 61 0.71 -2.41 -14.93
CA LEU A 61 -0.03 -1.38 -14.20
C LEU A 61 0.08 -1.56 -12.69
N ILE A 62 -0.20 -2.77 -12.19
CA ILE A 62 -0.15 -3.08 -10.75
C ILE A 62 1.26 -2.90 -10.20
N GLU A 63 2.29 -3.38 -10.90
CA GLU A 63 3.69 -3.24 -10.50
C GLU A 63 4.14 -1.78 -10.42
N ARG A 64 3.76 -0.95 -11.39
CA ARG A 64 4.09 0.49 -11.37
C ARG A 64 3.31 1.26 -10.32
N ALA A 65 2.03 0.94 -10.15
CA ALA A 65 1.22 1.52 -9.09
C ALA A 65 1.78 1.19 -7.71
N ALA A 66 2.22 -0.05 -7.50
CA ALA A 66 2.87 -0.51 -6.28
C ALA A 66 4.18 0.23 -6.01
N TRP A 67 5.04 0.38 -7.04
CA TRP A 67 6.28 1.16 -6.95
C TRP A 67 6.03 2.62 -6.55
N ALA A 68 5.05 3.27 -7.19
CA ALA A 68 4.76 4.68 -6.99
C ALA A 68 4.07 4.97 -5.64
N SER A 69 3.11 4.12 -5.26
CA SER A 69 2.31 4.30 -4.04
C SER A 69 3.02 3.86 -2.77
N ASN A 70 3.83 2.80 -2.86
CA ASN A 70 4.71 2.25 -1.83
C ASN A 70 4.26 2.54 -0.37
N PRO A 71 3.36 1.71 0.21
CA PRO A 71 2.83 1.92 1.56
C PRO A 71 3.92 1.93 2.65
N TYR A 72 5.01 1.19 2.43
CA TYR A 72 6.10 1.05 3.39
C TYR A 72 6.93 2.33 3.56
N GLY A 73 6.94 3.21 2.56
CA GLY A 73 7.62 4.51 2.62
C GLY A 73 6.72 5.67 3.04
N ARG A 74 5.46 5.41 3.42
CA ARG A 74 4.49 6.47 3.66
C ARG A 74 4.78 7.22 4.95
N HIS A 75 4.73 8.54 4.87
CA HIS A 75 4.91 9.39 6.05
C HIS A 75 3.83 9.07 7.09
N GLY A 76 4.25 8.72 8.31
CA GLY A 76 3.36 8.32 9.39
C GLY A 76 3.11 6.81 9.48
N SER A 77 3.69 5.99 8.59
CA SER A 77 3.69 4.54 8.74
C SER A 77 4.45 4.10 9.98
N LEU A 78 3.93 3.07 10.64
CA LEU A 78 4.55 2.46 11.82
C LEU A 78 4.83 1.00 11.55
N HIS A 79 6.09 0.58 11.69
CA HIS A 79 6.53 -0.78 11.44
C HIS A 79 6.69 -1.54 12.75
N PHE A 80 6.32 -2.82 12.73
CA PHE A 80 6.42 -3.71 13.88
C PHE A 80 7.09 -5.02 13.47
N LEU A 81 7.83 -5.60 14.42
CA LEU A 81 8.37 -6.95 14.28
C LEU A 81 7.24 -7.97 14.12
N PRO A 82 7.54 -9.17 13.57
CA PRO A 82 6.56 -10.23 13.41
C PRO A 82 5.79 -10.50 14.71
N SER A 83 4.47 -10.42 14.63
CA SER A 83 3.55 -10.68 15.74
C SER A 83 2.18 -11.07 15.19
N ASN A 84 1.19 -11.32 16.05
CA ASN A 84 -0.15 -11.71 15.59
C ASN A 84 -0.89 -10.50 15.00
N PRO A 85 -1.22 -10.48 13.68
CA PRO A 85 -1.90 -9.36 13.04
C PRO A 85 -3.27 -9.03 13.63
N ILE A 86 -3.98 -10.03 14.14
CA ILE A 86 -5.27 -9.84 14.80
C ILE A 86 -5.13 -8.99 16.06
N THR A 87 -4.04 -9.14 16.82
CA THR A 87 -3.80 -8.31 18.01
C THR A 87 -3.69 -6.82 17.63
N VAL A 88 -2.97 -6.51 16.56
CA VAL A 88 -2.80 -5.14 16.07
C VAL A 88 -4.11 -4.62 15.49
N ALA A 89 -4.81 -5.43 14.69
CA ALA A 89 -6.12 -5.10 14.15
C ALA A 89 -7.16 -4.80 15.22
N SER A 90 -7.21 -5.58 16.31
CA SER A 90 -8.10 -5.29 17.44
C SER A 90 -7.78 -3.96 18.12
N ALA A 91 -6.49 -3.59 18.22
CA ALA A 91 -6.11 -2.28 18.74
C ALA A 91 -6.53 -1.14 17.78
N VAL A 92 -6.47 -1.37 16.46
CA VAL A 92 -6.98 -0.43 15.46
C VAL A 92 -8.49 -0.28 15.59
N ASP A 93 -9.22 -1.39 15.65
CA ASP A 93 -10.69 -1.43 15.75
C ASP A 93 -11.18 -0.70 17.01
N ALA A 94 -10.45 -0.83 18.13
CA ALA A 94 -10.76 -0.14 19.38
C ALA A 94 -10.68 1.40 19.28
N THR A 95 -9.96 1.97 18.30
CA THR A 95 -9.95 3.41 18.06
C THR A 95 -11.20 3.91 17.31
N GLY A 96 -11.99 3.01 16.72
CA GLY A 96 -13.19 3.34 15.95
C GLY A 96 -12.94 3.98 14.58
N GLN A 97 -11.68 4.14 14.18
CA GLN A 97 -11.34 4.70 12.88
C GLN A 97 -11.55 3.69 11.74
N PRO A 98 -11.81 4.14 10.50
CA PRO A 98 -11.80 3.26 9.33
C PRO A 98 -10.46 2.54 9.17
N TRP A 99 -10.51 1.24 8.92
CA TRP A 99 -9.33 0.42 8.69
C TRP A 99 -9.61 -0.75 7.75
N ALA A 100 -8.56 -1.28 7.14
CA ALA A 100 -8.61 -2.51 6.35
C ALA A 100 -7.24 -3.23 6.34
N MET A 101 -7.28 -4.56 6.35
CA MET A 101 -6.12 -5.43 6.31
C MET A 101 -5.76 -5.82 4.88
N SER A 102 -4.46 -5.91 4.63
CA SER A 102 -3.87 -6.29 3.34
C SER A 102 -2.55 -7.07 3.55
N GLY A 103 -1.85 -7.39 2.46
CA GLY A 103 -0.61 -8.16 2.47
C GLY A 103 -0.81 -9.62 2.86
N ALA A 104 0.18 -10.22 3.55
CA ALA A 104 0.26 -11.65 3.87
C ALA A 104 -1.02 -12.21 4.49
N PHE A 105 -1.57 -11.53 5.50
CA PHE A 105 -2.78 -12.00 6.18
C PHE A 105 -4.00 -11.99 5.26
N ALA A 106 -4.19 -10.94 4.46
CA ALA A 106 -5.30 -10.87 3.52
C ALA A 106 -5.12 -11.84 2.34
N ALA A 107 -3.88 -12.09 1.91
CA ALA A 107 -3.57 -13.02 0.83
C ALA A 107 -3.94 -14.48 1.17
N GLN A 108 -3.80 -14.89 2.44
CA GLN A 108 -4.24 -16.21 2.91
C GLN A 108 -5.73 -16.47 2.68
N ARG A 109 -6.57 -15.42 2.71
CA ARG A 109 -8.01 -15.52 2.44
C ARG A 109 -8.33 -15.84 0.98
N VAL A 110 -7.50 -15.34 0.06
CA VAL A 110 -7.71 -15.42 -1.40
C VAL A 110 -6.70 -16.35 -2.06
N ALA A 111 -6.10 -17.28 -1.31
CA ALA A 111 -5.07 -18.19 -1.79
C ALA A 111 -5.50 -18.86 -3.12
N GLY A 112 -4.73 -18.59 -4.18
CA GLY A 112 -5.02 -19.04 -5.56
C GLY A 112 -5.74 -18.04 -6.48
N GLN A 113 -6.10 -16.85 -6.01
CA GLN A 113 -6.80 -15.81 -6.81
C GLN A 113 -5.98 -14.54 -7.07
N ILE A 114 -4.80 -14.38 -6.46
CA ILE A 114 -3.92 -13.24 -6.74
C ILE A 114 -3.14 -13.54 -8.02
N ALA A 115 -3.66 -13.09 -9.15
CA ALA A 115 -2.92 -13.17 -10.41
C ALA A 115 -1.73 -12.20 -10.36
N GLY A 116 -0.51 -12.74 -10.52
CA GLY A 116 0.66 -11.95 -10.88
C GLY A 116 1.55 -11.43 -9.75
N ALA A 117 1.09 -11.35 -8.50
CA ALA A 117 1.94 -10.91 -7.39
C ALA A 117 2.58 -12.13 -6.69
N GLY A 118 3.86 -12.02 -6.31
CA GLY A 118 4.48 -12.98 -5.38
C GLY A 118 3.70 -13.04 -4.06
N GLU A 119 3.84 -14.12 -3.29
CA GLU A 119 3.16 -14.24 -2.00
C GLU A 119 3.69 -13.17 -1.03
N PRO A 120 2.85 -12.23 -0.57
CA PRO A 120 3.31 -11.21 0.36
C PRO A 120 3.71 -11.87 1.69
N GLN A 121 4.83 -11.42 2.24
CA GLN A 121 5.38 -11.89 3.52
C GLN A 121 4.96 -10.99 4.68
N SER A 122 4.76 -9.70 4.42
CA SER A 122 4.41 -8.70 5.42
C SER A 122 2.91 -8.41 5.43
N THR A 123 2.36 -8.09 6.60
CA THR A 123 0.96 -7.66 6.73
C THR A 123 0.88 -6.14 6.76
N LEU A 124 -0.07 -5.59 6.00
CA LEU A 124 -0.40 -4.17 6.03
C LEU A 124 -1.76 -3.99 6.71
N ILE A 125 -1.88 -2.93 7.52
CA ILE A 125 -3.14 -2.48 8.06
C ILE A 125 -3.28 -1.00 7.71
N TRP A 126 -4.13 -0.73 6.73
CA TRP A 126 -4.55 0.62 6.37
C TRP A 126 -5.44 1.17 7.46
N CYS A 127 -5.17 2.39 7.91
CA CYS A 127 -5.96 3.11 8.90
C CYS A 127 -5.84 4.62 8.72
N THR A 128 -6.72 5.42 9.30
CA THR A 128 -6.73 6.88 9.11
C THR A 128 -5.55 7.57 9.84
N ASN A 129 -5.24 7.15 11.07
CA ASN A 129 -4.20 7.70 11.91
C ASN A 129 -3.49 6.58 12.71
N PRO A 130 -2.32 6.11 12.24
CA PRO A 130 -1.53 5.11 12.95
C PRO A 130 -1.10 5.50 14.37
N ALA A 131 -0.89 6.80 14.63
CA ALA A 131 -0.35 7.26 15.91
C ALA A 131 -1.31 7.05 17.09
N GLU A 132 -2.63 7.13 16.84
CA GLU A 132 -3.67 6.90 17.85
C GLU A 132 -3.72 5.46 18.36
N ILE A 133 -3.18 4.51 17.58
CA ILE A 133 -3.22 3.08 17.90
C ILE A 133 -2.13 2.71 18.90
N VAL A 134 -1.01 3.45 18.91
CA VAL A 134 0.22 3.08 19.66
C VAL A 134 -0.05 2.87 21.15
N ALA A 135 -0.87 3.73 21.77
CA ALA A 135 -1.19 3.63 23.19
C ALA A 135 -2.02 2.39 23.56
N SER A 136 -2.75 1.84 22.59
CA SER A 136 -3.62 0.67 22.75
C SER A 136 -2.89 -0.65 22.44
N LEU A 137 -1.66 -0.60 21.93
CA LEU A 137 -0.90 -1.80 21.61
C LEU A 137 -0.37 -2.49 22.87
N PRO A 138 -0.48 -3.83 22.97
CA PRO A 138 0.15 -4.57 24.04
C PRO A 138 1.67 -4.39 24.05
N THR A 139 2.29 -4.34 25.23
CA THR A 139 3.75 -4.14 25.41
C THR A 139 4.64 -5.17 24.71
N ARG A 140 4.09 -6.33 24.33
CA ARG A 140 4.79 -7.37 23.56
C ARG A 140 4.97 -7.01 22.08
N ILE A 141 4.18 -6.06 21.55
CA ILE A 141 4.28 -5.59 20.18
C ILE A 141 5.49 -4.65 20.10
N ARG A 142 6.52 -5.07 19.37
CA ARG A 142 7.78 -4.33 19.27
C ARG A 142 7.81 -3.54 17.98
N ALA A 143 8.03 -2.24 18.09
CA ALA A 143 8.28 -1.38 16.94
C ALA A 143 9.60 -1.77 16.24
N SER A 144 9.64 -1.52 14.95
CA SER A 144 10.82 -1.59 14.09
C SER A 144 11.01 -0.22 13.44
N ALA A 145 12.27 0.20 13.23
CA ALA A 145 12.56 1.44 12.52
C ALA A 145 12.26 1.34 11.02
N GLU A 146 12.36 0.12 10.47
CA GLU A 146 12.15 -0.18 9.06
C GLU A 146 11.17 -1.35 8.91
N PRO A 147 10.50 -1.49 7.75
CA PRO A 147 9.71 -2.67 7.46
C PRO A 147 10.58 -3.93 7.52
N VAL A 148 10.04 -5.01 8.10
CA VAL A 148 10.72 -6.31 8.20
C VAL A 148 9.85 -7.39 7.59
N SER A 149 10.48 -8.38 6.93
CA SER A 149 9.77 -9.55 6.42
C SER A 149 9.00 -10.28 7.54
N GLY A 150 7.75 -10.65 7.28
CA GLY A 150 6.85 -11.22 8.28
C GLY A 150 6.30 -10.20 9.28
N GLY A 151 6.69 -8.93 9.17
CA GLY A 151 6.29 -7.86 10.06
C GLY A 151 4.87 -7.36 9.77
N ILE A 152 4.44 -6.41 10.60
CA ILE A 152 3.17 -5.70 10.42
C ILE A 152 3.49 -4.23 10.25
N THR A 153 2.87 -3.58 9.26
CA THR A 153 2.93 -2.13 9.10
C THR A 153 1.54 -1.53 9.22
N LEU A 154 1.38 -0.56 10.13
CA LEU A 154 0.24 0.34 10.13
C LEU A 154 0.53 1.45 9.13
N VAL A 155 -0.36 1.66 8.14
CA VAL A 155 -0.16 2.62 7.06
C VAL A 155 -1.29 3.65 7.09
N PRO A 156 -0.99 4.96 7.05
CA PRO A 156 -2.00 5.98 6.86
C PRO A 156 -2.66 5.83 5.48
N ALA A 157 -3.98 5.68 5.46
CA ALA A 157 -4.78 5.82 4.26
C ALA A 157 -4.83 7.29 3.87
N ALA A 158 -4.46 7.60 2.63
CA ALA A 158 -4.34 8.96 2.11
C ALA A 158 -5.06 9.15 0.76
N GLY A 159 -5.60 8.07 0.20
CA GLY A 159 -6.49 8.08 -0.95
C GLY A 159 -7.61 7.09 -0.72
N GLU A 160 -7.90 6.26 -1.72
CA GLU A 160 -9.04 5.35 -1.72
C GLU A 160 -8.69 3.94 -1.22
N GLU A 161 -7.57 3.73 -0.50
CA GLU A 161 -7.05 2.38 -0.19
C GLU A 161 -8.04 1.49 0.59
N ILE A 162 -8.87 2.10 1.44
CA ILE A 162 -9.89 1.40 2.24
C ILE A 162 -11.22 1.25 1.48
N THR A 163 -11.43 2.01 0.40
CA THR A 163 -12.68 1.99 -0.36
C THR A 163 -12.89 0.64 -1.04
N GLY A 164 -14.12 0.12 -0.97
CA GLY A 164 -14.44 -1.23 -1.45
C GLY A 164 -13.97 -2.34 -0.51
N ALA A 165 -13.50 -2.02 0.70
CA ALA A 165 -13.16 -3.03 1.71
C ALA A 165 -14.38 -3.88 2.09
N THR A 166 -14.13 -5.17 2.32
CA THR A 166 -15.15 -6.15 2.73
C THR A 166 -14.94 -6.56 4.18
N LYS A 167 -16.03 -6.85 4.90
CA LYS A 167 -15.97 -7.32 6.29
C LYS A 167 -16.31 -8.81 6.36
N GLU A 168 -15.43 -9.60 6.97
CA GLU A 168 -15.65 -11.02 7.23
C GLU A 168 -15.13 -11.39 8.62
N SER A 169 -15.94 -12.06 9.44
CA SER A 169 -15.59 -12.47 10.81
C SER A 169 -15.02 -11.34 11.67
N GLY A 170 -15.53 -10.11 11.49
CA GLY A 170 -15.08 -8.93 12.21
C GLY A 170 -13.85 -8.23 11.63
N ILE A 171 -13.18 -8.82 10.64
CA ILE A 171 -11.99 -8.27 10.00
C ILE A 171 -12.36 -7.55 8.71
N HIS A 172 -11.82 -6.35 8.54
CA HIS A 172 -11.95 -5.55 7.32
C HIS A 172 -10.78 -5.90 6.39
N TYR A 173 -11.05 -6.21 5.12
CA TYR A 173 -10.06 -6.53 4.10
C TYR A 173 -10.16 -5.56 2.93
N VAL A 174 -9.03 -5.11 2.39
CA VAL A 174 -9.00 -4.22 1.21
C VAL A 174 -9.62 -4.88 -0.03
N SER A 175 -9.89 -4.08 -1.09
CA SER A 175 -10.36 -4.64 -2.37
C SER A 175 -9.30 -5.55 -3.01
N PRO A 176 -9.68 -6.52 -3.87
CA PRO A 176 -8.72 -7.40 -4.54
C PRO A 176 -7.64 -6.66 -5.34
N HIS A 177 -7.99 -5.55 -5.99
CA HIS A 177 -7.03 -4.72 -6.71
C HIS A 177 -6.05 -4.02 -5.77
N GLN A 178 -6.53 -3.50 -4.63
CA GLN A 178 -5.64 -2.93 -3.62
C GLN A 178 -4.71 -4.00 -3.03
N LEU A 179 -5.21 -5.21 -2.76
CA LEU A 179 -4.39 -6.32 -2.29
C LEU A 179 -3.28 -6.69 -3.29
N ALA A 180 -3.59 -6.71 -4.59
CA ALA A 180 -2.60 -6.98 -5.64
C ALA A 180 -1.51 -5.90 -5.69
N ILE A 181 -1.89 -4.62 -5.56
CA ILE A 181 -0.95 -3.49 -5.49
C ILE A 181 -0.05 -3.65 -4.25
N ASP A 182 -0.64 -3.89 -3.08
CA ASP A 182 0.07 -4.01 -1.82
C ASP A 182 1.04 -5.19 -1.80
N ALA A 183 0.66 -6.32 -2.40
CA ALA A 183 1.52 -7.49 -2.56
C ALA A 183 2.73 -7.19 -3.46
N CYS A 184 2.51 -6.53 -4.60
CA CYS A 184 3.60 -6.08 -5.46
C CYS A 184 4.49 -5.02 -4.78
N ALA A 185 3.94 -4.25 -3.84
CA ALA A 185 4.69 -3.17 -3.20
C ALA A 185 5.81 -3.69 -2.29
N GLU A 186 5.71 -4.93 -1.83
CA GLU A 186 6.72 -5.59 -1.01
C GLU A 186 8.05 -5.78 -1.77
N ASN A 187 8.01 -5.91 -3.10
CA ASN A 187 9.21 -5.96 -3.94
C ASN A 187 10.04 -4.67 -3.89
N TYR A 188 9.47 -3.60 -3.34
CA TYR A 188 10.11 -2.30 -3.19
C TYR A 188 10.40 -1.98 -1.71
N VAL A 189 10.31 -2.96 -0.80
CA VAL A 189 10.73 -2.83 0.60
C VAL A 189 12.26 -2.91 0.68
N GLY A 190 12.91 -1.79 0.96
CA GLY A 190 14.37 -1.66 0.90
C GLY A 190 14.88 -1.33 -0.50
N GLY A 191 15.93 -0.50 -0.59
CA GLY A 191 16.54 -0.05 -1.84
C GLY A 191 16.80 1.46 -1.82
N ALA A 192 18.05 1.81 -1.52
CA ALA A 192 18.71 3.05 -1.91
C ALA A 192 19.26 2.91 -3.34
#